data_AF-A0A8C2RQR5-F1
#
_entry.id   AF-A0A8C2RQR5-F1
#
_cell.length_a   1.000
_cell.length_b   1.000
_cell.length_c   1.000
_cell.angle_alpha   90.00
_cell.angle_beta   90.00
_cell.angle_gamma   90.00
#
_symmetry.space_group_name_H-M   'P 1'
#
loop_
_entity.id
_entity.type
_entity.pdbx_description
1 polymer ?
#
loop_
_entity_poly.entity_id
_entity_poly.type
_entity_poly.pdbx_seq_one_letter_code
_entity_poly.pdbx_strand_id
1 'polypeptide(L)'
;MHLSSLLKVVVASLCLGSIIAQKVTQAQPQVLGQEKEAVTLDCKYDTSDSRYSLLWYKQPSSGGMILLIRQDSYNQQNATEGCYSLNFQ
;
A
#
# COMPACT_ATOMS: atom_id res chain seq x y z
N MET A 1 -17.53 -38.69 -16.05
CA MET A 1 -18.29 -37.57 -15.44
C MET A 1 -17.54 -36.91 -14.27
N HIS A 2 -16.93 -37.68 -13.36
CA HIS A 2 -16.17 -37.13 -12.22
C HIS A 2 -14.95 -36.28 -12.59
N LEU A 3 -14.15 -36.69 -13.58
CA LEU A 3 -12.97 -35.91 -14.00
C LEU A 3 -13.31 -34.51 -14.54
N SER A 4 -14.40 -34.38 -15.30
CA SER A 4 -14.83 -33.09 -15.86
C SER A 4 -15.29 -32.13 -14.77
N SER A 5 -15.97 -32.65 -13.74
CA SER A 5 -16.36 -31.86 -12.57
C SER A 5 -15.13 -31.44 -11.76
N LEU A 6 -14.20 -32.35 -11.48
CA LEU A 6 -12.93 -32.04 -10.79
C LEU A 6 -12.11 -30.99 -11.53
N LEU A 7 -11.97 -31.12 -12.86
CA LEU A 7 -11.23 -30.15 -13.67
C LEU A 7 -11.85 -28.76 -13.60
N LYS A 8 -13.18 -28.65 -13.63
CA LYS A 8 -13.89 -27.38 -13.47
C LYS A 8 -13.66 -26.75 -12.10
N VAL A 9 -13.66 -27.55 -11.03
CA VAL A 9 -13.37 -27.08 -9.66
C VAL A 9 -11.93 -26.58 -9.54
N VAL A 10 -10.96 -27.31 -10.11
CA VAL A 10 -9.55 -26.91 -10.11
C VAL A 10 -9.34 -25.61 -10.89
N VAL A 11 -9.94 -25.47 -12.07
CA VAL A 11 -9.87 -24.24 -12.87
C VAL A 11 -10.50 -23.06 -12.13
N ALA A 12 -11.68 -23.23 -11.53
CA ALA A 12 -12.33 -22.19 -10.74
C ALA A 12 -11.48 -21.77 -9.53
N SER A 13 -10.84 -22.72 -8.84
CA SER A 13 -9.94 -22.44 -7.71
C SER A 13 -8.68 -21.68 -8.13
N LEU A 14 -8.12 -21.96 -9.30
CA LEU A 14 -6.96 -21.23 -9.84
C LEU A 14 -7.34 -19.81 -10.29
N CYS A 15 -8.58 -19.61 -10.77
CA CYS A 15 -9.11 -18.29 -11.11
C CYS A 15 -9.41 -17.44 -9.87
N LEU A 16 -9.70 -18.07 -8.73
CA LEU A 16 -9.84 -17.45 -7.41
C LEU A 16 -8.45 -17.27 -6.76
N GLY A 17 -7.49 -16.68 -7.50
CA GLY A 17 -6.16 -16.42 -7.00
C GLY A 17 -6.20 -15.74 -5.63
N SER A 18 -5.40 -16.21 -4.68
CA SER A 18 -5.28 -15.61 -3.35
C SER A 18 -4.93 -14.14 -3.47
N ILE A 19 -5.91 -13.27 -3.26
CA ILE A 19 -5.66 -11.87 -3.00
C ILE A 19 -5.17 -11.81 -1.56
N ILE A 20 -3.88 -12.11 -1.33
CA ILE A 20 -3.29 -11.73 -0.05
C ILE A 20 -3.41 -10.22 -0.01
N ALA A 21 -4.32 -9.73 0.84
CA ALA A 21 -4.43 -8.31 1.08
C ALA A 21 -3.07 -7.85 1.61
N GLN A 22 -2.37 -7.03 0.83
CA GLN A 22 -1.10 -6.45 1.24
C GLN A 22 -1.33 -5.73 2.57
N LYS A 23 -0.63 -6.17 3.61
CA LYS A 23 -0.88 -5.69 4.97
C LYS A 23 -0.15 -4.37 5.15
N VAL A 24 -0.90 -3.30 5.34
CA VAL A 24 -0.36 -1.98 5.72
C VAL A 24 -0.75 -1.68 7.16
N THR A 25 0.23 -1.33 7.99
CA THR A 25 0.05 -0.98 9.39
C THR A 25 0.62 0.42 9.63
N GLN A 26 -0.28 1.37 9.94
CA GLN A 26 0.10 2.71 10.39
C GLN A 26 0.42 2.63 11.88
N ALA A 27 1.62 3.06 12.29
CA ALA A 27 2.09 2.82 13.65
C ALA A 27 1.45 3.77 14.67
N GLN A 28 1.25 5.04 14.29
CA GLN A 28 0.69 6.06 15.16
C GLN A 28 -0.79 6.32 14.85
N PRO A 29 -1.69 6.30 15.85
CA PRO A 29 -3.09 6.70 15.67
C PRO A 29 -3.25 8.22 15.53
N GLN A 30 -2.30 8.99 16.08
CA GLN A 30 -2.27 10.45 16.03
C GLN A 30 -0.84 10.94 16.15
N VAL A 31 -0.50 11.98 15.37
CA VAL A 31 0.74 12.74 15.50
C VAL A 31 0.37 14.22 15.60
N LEU A 32 0.97 14.91 16.57
CA LEU A 32 0.85 16.35 16.73
C LEU A 32 2.16 16.99 16.26
N GLY A 33 2.06 18.14 15.59
CA GLY A 33 3.22 18.91 15.15
C GLY A 33 2.91 20.40 15.23
N GLN A 34 3.96 21.21 15.30
CA GLN A 34 3.81 22.66 15.17
C GLN A 34 3.68 23.03 13.69
N GLU A 35 3.00 24.15 13.43
CA GLU A 35 2.87 24.64 12.06
C GLU A 35 4.27 24.90 11.47
N LYS A 36 4.46 24.52 10.20
CA LYS A 36 5.73 24.61 9.44
C LYS A 36 6.84 23.67 9.90
N GLU A 37 6.68 22.94 10.99
CA GLU A 37 7.57 21.84 11.34
C GLU A 37 7.18 20.57 10.58
N ALA A 38 8.18 19.75 10.27
CA ALA A 38 7.94 18.44 9.67
C ALA A 38 7.42 17.47 10.73
N VAL A 39 6.44 16.65 10.34
CA VAL A 39 6.00 15.50 11.13
C VAL A 39 6.32 14.21 10.38
N THR A 40 6.61 13.15 11.13
CA THR A 40 6.87 11.82 10.58
C THR A 40 5.72 10.89 10.90
N LEU A 41 5.20 10.22 9.87
CA LEU A 41 4.18 9.18 9.98
C LEU A 41 4.85 7.85 9.64
N ASP A 42 4.85 6.90 10.58
CA ASP A 42 5.47 5.59 10.34
C ASP A 42 4.44 4.61 9.76
N CYS A 43 4.87 3.92 8.71
CA CYS A 43 4.09 2.90 8.02
C CYS A 43 4.93 1.64 7.86
N LYS A 44 4.34 0.50 8.19
CA LYS A 44 4.90 -0.82 7.91
C LYS A 44 4.03 -1.51 6.87
N TYR A 45 4.66 -2.18 5.93
CA TYR A 45 3.98 -2.99 4.94
C TYR A 45 4.60 -4.38 4.87
N ASP A 46 3.81 -5.36 4.46
CA ASP A 46 4.25 -6.74 4.22
C ASP A 46 3.81 -7.15 2.81
N THR A 47 4.77 -7.56 1.99
CA THR A 47 4.54 -8.03 0.63
C THR A 47 5.59 -9.05 0.22
N SER A 48 5.17 -10.08 -0.50
CA SER A 48 6.07 -11.03 -1.17
C SER A 48 6.45 -10.59 -2.59
N ASP A 49 5.86 -9.50 -3.09
CA ASP A 49 6.11 -9.02 -4.45
C ASP A 49 7.50 -8.39 -4.54
N SER A 50 8.25 -8.72 -5.59
CA SER A 50 9.54 -8.09 -5.87
C SER A 50 9.40 -6.68 -6.47
N ARG A 51 8.22 -6.37 -7.03
CA ARG A 51 7.89 -5.10 -7.65
C ARG A 51 6.55 -4.61 -7.12
N TYR A 52 6.57 -3.53 -6.36
CA TYR A 52 5.38 -2.95 -5.76
C TYR A 52 5.49 -1.44 -5.70
N SER A 53 4.36 -0.79 -5.47
CA SER A 53 4.28 0.64 -5.21
C SER A 53 3.60 0.88 -3.87
N LEU A 54 4.14 1.82 -3.09
CA LEU A 54 3.51 2.34 -1.90
C LEU A 54 2.91 3.70 -2.22
N LEU A 55 1.64 3.89 -1.90
CA LEU A 55 0.91 5.12 -2.14
C LEU A 55 0.44 5.69 -0.80
N TRP A 56 0.70 6.97 -0.60
CA TRP A 56 0.23 7.71 0.58
C TRP A 56 -0.94 8.61 0.20
N TYR A 57 -2.00 8.56 0.99
CA TYR A 57 -3.18 9.38 0.82
C TYR A 57 -3.48 10.16 2.10
N LYS A 58 -4.12 11.32 1.96
CA LYS A 58 -4.83 11.97 3.06
C LYS A 58 -6.33 11.90 2.81
N GLN A 59 -7.08 11.76 3.89
CA GLN A 59 -8.54 11.88 3.88
C GLN A 59 -8.93 13.05 4.79
N PRO A 60 -9.31 14.21 4.22
CA PRO A 60 -9.88 15.31 5.00
C PRO A 60 -11.20 14.90 5.66
N SER A 61 -11.63 15.68 6.67
CA SER A 61 -12.93 15.47 7.34
C SER A 61 -14.13 15.61 6.39
N SER A 62 -13.98 16.34 5.28
CA SER A 62 -14.97 16.42 4.20
C SER A 62 -15.11 15.11 3.40
N GLY A 63 -14.27 14.11 3.66
CA GLY A 63 -14.17 12.90 2.88
C GLY A 63 -13.31 13.09 1.62
N GLY A 64 -13.32 12.06 0.77
CA GLY A 64 -12.46 11.97 -0.42
C GLY A 64 -11.01 11.66 -0.08
N MET A 65 -10.41 10.69 -0.77
CA MET A 65 -8.97 10.41 -0.63
C MET A 65 -8.18 11.23 -1.65
N ILE A 66 -7.15 11.93 -1.18
CA ILE A 66 -6.25 12.73 -2.00
C ILE A 66 -4.88 12.07 -1.98
N LEU A 67 -4.36 11.72 -3.16
CA LEU A 67 -3.01 11.17 -3.29
C LEU A 67 -1.98 12.23 -2.89
N LEU A 68 -1.02 11.82 -2.06
CA LEU A 68 0.09 12.67 -1.61
C LEU A 68 1.37 12.35 -2.36
N ILE A 69 1.77 11.08 -2.34
CA ILE A 69 3.05 10.64 -2.89
C ILE A 69 3.03 9.15 -3.21
N ARG A 70 3.79 8.74 -4.23
CA ARG A 70 3.98 7.34 -4.64
C ARG A 70 5.47 6.99 -4.66
N GLN A 71 5.84 5.89 -4.01
CA GLN A 71 7.17 5.29 -4.07
C GLN A 71 7.09 3.95 -4.79
N ASP A 72 8.00 3.72 -5.73
CA ASP A 72 8.18 2.40 -6.34
C ASP A 72 9.34 1.67 -5.71
N SER A 73 9.20 0.35 -5.55
CA SER A 73 10.27 -0.49 -5.02
C SER A 73 11.50 -0.56 -5.92
N TYR A 74 11.33 -0.30 -7.23
CA TYR A 74 12.44 -0.31 -8.20
C TYR A 74 13.14 1.05 -8.34
N ASN A 75 12.64 2.12 -7.69
CA ASN A 75 13.29 3.41 -7.71
C ASN A 75 14.35 3.47 -6.60
N GLN A 76 15.61 3.75 -6.98
CA GLN A 76 16.72 3.87 -6.02
C GLN A 76 16.64 5.14 -5.17
N GLN A 77 15.95 6.16 -5.67
CA GLN A 77 15.79 7.44 -5.00
C GLN A 77 14.42 7.48 -4.30
N ASN A 78 14.42 8.07 -3.11
CA ASN A 78 13.20 8.33 -2.38
C ASN A 78 12.36 9.38 -3.13
N ALA A 79 11.06 9.10 -3.24
CA ALA A 79 10.10 10.03 -3.81
C ALA A 79 9.99 11.28 -2.95
N THR A 80 9.88 12.42 -3.62
CA THR A 80 9.53 13.72 -3.04
C THR A 80 8.44 14.37 -3.89
N GLU A 81 7.45 14.98 -3.26
CA GLU A 81 6.34 15.67 -3.92
C GLU A 81 5.90 16.84 -3.04
N GLY A 82 6.23 18.07 -3.46
CA GLY A 82 5.95 19.27 -2.66
C GLY A 82 6.57 19.22 -1.26
N CYS A 83 5.74 19.26 -0.22
CA CYS A 83 6.18 19.15 1.18
C CYS A 83 6.30 17.70 1.69
N TYR A 84 5.95 16.71 0.88
CA TYR A 84 6.00 15.29 1.24
C TYR A 84 7.34 14.68 0.78
N SER A 85 7.96 13.91 1.67
CA SER A 85 9.13 13.10 1.36
C SER A 85 9.00 11.74 2.03
N LEU A 86 9.55 10.71 1.39
CA LEU A 86 9.58 9.38 1.95
C LEU A 86 11.01 9.02 2.37
N ASN A 87 11.11 8.26 3.46
CA ASN A 87 12.32 7.54 3.80
C ASN A 87 12.06 6.07 3.55
N PHE A 88 12.29 5.63 2.31
CA PHE A 88 12.05 4.25 1.88
C PHE A 88 13.29 3.41 2.22
N GLN A 89 13.07 2.31 2.94
CA GLN A 89 14.11 1.40 3.42
C GLN A 89 13.82 -0.03 2.99
#